data_AF-A0A2V7TLM9-F1
#
_entry.id   AF-A0A2V7TLM9-F1
#
_cell.length_a   1.000
_cell.length_b   1.000
_cell.length_c   1.000
_cell.angle_alpha   90.00
_cell.angle_beta   90.00
_cell.angle_gamma   90.00
#
_symmetry.space_group_name_H-M   'P 1'
#
loop_
_entity.id
_entity.type
_entity.pdbx_description
1 polymer ?
#
loop_
_entity_poly.entity_id
_entity_poly.type
_entity_poly.pdbx_seq_one_letter_code
_entity_poly.pdbx_strand_id
1 'polypeptide(L)'
;MATPVTRSFRLTGASGPPVAVDVTSASGRRPVVVLCAPVPGLVERLARAGFAVVAFDPPGSPGLEVALDSLERGVFDVDADSYALVEPRRDGSLATARASGGVRVPGPVVPGQSAELAAAAIVQWLAKYLA
;
A
#
# COMPACT_ATOMS: atom_id res chain seq x y z
N MET A 1 3.54 19.46 -12.13
CA MET A 1 3.70 18.10 -11.56
C MET A 1 4.25 18.24 -10.16
N ALA A 2 3.53 17.78 -9.14
CA ALA A 2 4.09 17.72 -7.79
C ALA A 2 5.09 16.56 -7.72
N THR A 3 6.31 16.81 -7.25
CA THR A 3 7.31 15.77 -7.03
C THR A 3 6.92 14.95 -5.80
N PRO A 4 6.74 13.63 -5.90
CA PRO A 4 6.52 12.79 -4.73
C PRO A 4 7.70 12.83 -3.77
N VAL A 5 7.42 12.84 -2.47
CA VAL A 5 8.42 12.79 -1.41
C VAL A 5 8.21 11.50 -0.62
N THR A 6 9.30 10.83 -0.26
CA THR A 6 9.28 9.64 0.61
C THR A 6 9.64 10.03 2.04
N ARG A 7 8.82 9.59 3.00
CA ARG A 7 9.05 9.68 4.44
C ARG A 7 9.17 8.27 5.01
N SER A 8 10.22 8.01 5.80
CA SER A 8 10.45 6.69 6.40
C SER A 8 10.11 6.69 7.89
N PHE A 9 9.50 5.59 8.34
CA PHE A 9 9.05 5.38 9.71
C PHE A 9 9.58 4.03 10.22
N ARG A 10 9.90 3.99 11.51
CA ARG A 10 10.19 2.75 12.25
C ARG A 10 9.08 2.57 13.27
N LEU A 11 8.21 1.60 13.04
CA LEU A 11 7.04 1.34 13.86
C LEU A 11 7.25 0.09 14.70
N THR A 12 6.63 0.07 15.88
CA THR A 12 6.70 -1.09 16.78
C THR A 12 5.28 -1.53 17.08
N GLY A 13 4.96 -2.77 16.71
CA GLY A 13 3.70 -3.40 17.07
C GLY A 13 3.68 -3.89 18.52
N ALA A 14 2.55 -4.45 18.94
CA ALA A 14 2.38 -5.01 20.28
C ALA A 14 3.36 -6.15 20.61
N SER A 15 3.78 -6.91 19.59
CA SER A 15 4.71 -8.02 19.72
C SER A 15 5.42 -8.27 18.39
N GLY A 16 6.76 -8.24 18.38
CA GLY A 16 7.58 -8.54 17.21
C GLY A 16 8.69 -7.52 16.94
N PRO A 17 9.52 -7.78 15.90
CA PRO A 17 10.55 -6.84 15.48
C PRO A 17 9.93 -5.54 14.92
N PRO A 18 10.67 -4.42 14.94
CA PRO A 18 10.21 -3.17 14.33
C PRO A 18 9.90 -3.34 12.84
N VAL A 19 8.84 -2.68 12.39
CA VAL A 19 8.39 -2.64 11.00
C VAL A 19 8.91 -1.34 10.38
N ALA A 20 9.63 -1.44 9.28
CA ALA A 20 9.99 -0.29 8.45
C ALA A 20 8.81 0.05 7.55
N VAL A 21 8.44 1.33 7.50
CA VAL A 21 7.38 1.83 6.62
C VAL A 21 7.86 3.04 5.86
N ASP A 22 7.77 2.99 4.54
CA ASP A 22 8.02 4.13 3.66
C ASP A 22 6.69 4.65 3.10
N VAL A 23 6.48 5.95 3.26
CA VAL A 23 5.31 6.66 2.74
C VAL A 23 5.75 7.58 1.63
N THR A 24 5.39 7.26 0.39
CA THR A 24 5.66 8.09 -0.79
C THR A 24 4.37 8.77 -1.23
N SER A 25 4.34 10.10 -1.20
CA SER A 25 3.16 10.88 -1.61
C SER A 25 3.55 12.24 -2.18
N ALA A 26 2.70 12.78 -3.04
CA ALA A 26 2.72 14.19 -3.41
C ALA A 26 1.79 14.99 -2.48
N SER A 27 1.95 16.31 -2.38
CA SER A 27 1.14 17.15 -1.47
C SER A 27 -0.37 17.05 -1.73
N GLY A 28 -1.18 17.26 -0.67
CA GLY A 28 -2.64 17.24 -0.72
C GLY A 28 -3.28 15.91 -0.33
N ARG A 29 -4.61 15.90 -0.22
CA ARG A 29 -5.42 14.70 0.10
C ARG A 29 -5.39 13.73 -1.08
N ARG A 30 -5.15 12.45 -0.81
CA ARG A 30 -4.94 11.41 -1.84
C ARG A 30 -5.38 10.04 -1.35
N PRO A 31 -6.01 9.22 -2.21
CA PRO A 31 -6.31 7.84 -1.88
C PRO A 31 -5.03 7.06 -1.54
N VAL A 32 -5.13 6.16 -0.55
CA VAL A 32 -3.99 5.42 -0.01
C VAL A 32 -3.89 4.02 -0.61
N VAL A 33 -2.67 3.63 -0.96
CA VAL A 33 -2.33 2.28 -1.42
C VAL A 33 -1.31 1.69 -0.45
N VAL A 34 -1.68 0.58 0.19
CA VAL A 34 -0.79 -0.18 1.07
C VAL A 34 -0.12 -1.27 0.24
N LEU A 35 1.22 -1.29 0.24
CA LEU A 35 2.03 -2.20 -0.55
C LEU A 35 2.85 -3.12 0.37
N CYS A 36 2.64 -4.43 0.23
CA CYS A 36 3.42 -5.43 0.94
C CYS A 36 4.80 -5.60 0.27
N ALA A 37 5.85 -5.09 0.92
CA ALA A 37 7.20 -4.91 0.41
C ALA A 37 7.34 -3.90 -0.76
N PRO A 38 8.39 -3.06 -0.79
CA PRO A 38 8.61 -2.13 -1.87
C PRO A 38 8.88 -2.86 -3.20
N VAL A 39 8.06 -2.57 -4.21
CA VAL A 39 8.27 -3.02 -5.59
C VAL A 39 8.93 -1.88 -6.38
N PRO A 40 10.17 -2.04 -6.84
CA PRO A 40 10.88 -0.98 -7.57
C PRO A 40 10.07 -0.46 -8.77
N GLY A 41 9.96 0.86 -8.87
CA GLY A 41 9.24 1.55 -9.95
C GLY A 41 7.71 1.51 -9.87
N LEU A 42 7.09 0.69 -9.02
CA LEU A 42 5.63 0.74 -8.80
C LEU A 42 5.25 1.89 -7.88
N VAL A 43 5.99 2.08 -6.79
CA VAL A 43 5.79 3.15 -5.80
C VAL A 43 5.79 4.53 -6.47
N GLU A 44 6.79 4.81 -7.30
CA GLU A 44 6.90 6.08 -8.02
C GLU A 44 5.77 6.29 -9.03
N ARG A 45 5.35 5.23 -9.73
CA ARG A 45 4.23 5.32 -10.70
C ARG A 45 2.92 5.62 -10.00
N LEU A 46 2.63 4.94 -8.89
CA LEU A 46 1.44 5.19 -8.08
C LEU A 46 1.44 6.61 -7.52
N ALA A 47 2.57 7.07 -6.98
CA ALA A 47 2.68 8.42 -6.45
C ALA A 47 2.50 9.49 -7.54
N ARG A 48 3.05 9.28 -8.74
CA ARG A 48 2.83 10.15 -9.91
C ARG A 48 1.39 10.09 -10.43
N ALA A 49 0.70 8.97 -10.28
CA ALA A 49 -0.72 8.82 -10.59
C ALA A 49 -1.63 9.47 -9.54
N GLY A 50 -1.06 10.02 -8.47
CA GLY A 50 -1.78 10.82 -7.48
C GLY A 50 -2.22 10.06 -6.24
N PHE A 51 -1.71 8.84 -6.01
CA PHE A 51 -1.93 8.07 -4.79
C PHE A 51 -0.87 8.39 -3.73
N ALA A 52 -1.22 8.20 -2.45
CA ALA A 52 -0.24 8.04 -1.39
C ALA A 52 0.09 6.55 -1.22
N VAL A 53 1.37 6.19 -1.22
CA VAL A 53 1.80 4.78 -1.13
C VAL A 53 2.43 4.52 0.22
N VAL A 54 1.93 3.53 0.95
CA VAL A 54 2.46 3.05 2.23
C VAL A 54 3.07 1.67 1.99
N ALA A 55 4.39 1.60 1.85
CA ALA A 55 5.13 0.34 1.69
C ALA A 55 5.72 -0.10 3.03
N PHE A 56 5.61 -1.37 3.38
CA PHE A 56 6.14 -1.89 4.67
C PHE A 56 7.01 -3.14 4.51
N ASP A 57 7.95 -3.30 5.43
CA ASP A 57 8.90 -4.42 5.53
C ASP A 57 9.19 -4.74 7.02
N PRO A 58 9.24 -6.01 7.46
CA PRO A 58 9.09 -7.25 6.68
C PRO A 58 7.66 -7.49 6.18
N PRO A 59 7.50 -8.18 5.03
CA PRO A 59 6.18 -8.54 4.51
C PRO A 59 5.50 -9.60 5.40
N GLY A 60 4.20 -9.47 5.59
CA GLY A 60 3.39 -10.43 6.36
C GLY A 60 2.27 -9.76 7.16
N SER A 61 1.38 -10.57 7.75
CA SER A 61 0.25 -10.06 8.55
C SER A 61 0.68 -9.14 9.70
N PRO A 62 1.73 -9.45 10.49
CA PRO A 62 2.15 -8.58 11.58
C PRO A 62 2.61 -7.19 11.09
N GLY A 63 3.37 -7.15 9.98
CA GLY A 63 3.80 -5.88 9.38
C GLY A 63 2.63 -5.06 8.85
N LEU A 64 1.67 -5.73 8.22
CA LEU A 64 0.45 -5.11 7.71
C LEU A 64 -0.41 -4.53 8.83
N GLU A 65 -0.61 -5.26 9.93
CA GLU A 65 -1.39 -4.80 11.07
C GLU A 65 -0.80 -3.53 11.68
N VAL A 66 0.53 -3.48 11.85
CA VAL A 66 1.22 -2.29 12.36
C VAL A 66 1.08 -1.09 11.41
N ALA A 67 1.19 -1.33 10.10
CA ALA A 67 1.03 -0.28 9.10
C ALA A 67 -0.41 0.26 9.07
N LEU A 68 -1.41 -0.62 9.17
CA LEU A 68 -2.83 -0.21 9.18
C LEU A 68 -3.21 0.51 10.47
N ASP A 69 -2.79 0.01 11.65
CA ASP A 69 -3.03 0.72 12.93
C ASP A 69 -2.45 2.14 12.88
N SER A 70 -1.23 2.28 12.35
CA SER A 70 -0.57 3.58 12.22
C SER A 70 -1.26 4.49 11.20
N LEU A 71 -1.77 3.92 10.11
CA LEU A 71 -2.56 4.65 9.11
C LEU A 71 -3.88 5.17 9.72
N GLU A 72 -4.63 4.30 10.40
CA GLU A 72 -5.91 4.63 11.05
C GLU A 72 -5.74 5.67 12.17
N ARG A 73 -4.59 5.66 12.85
CA ARG A 73 -4.22 6.66 13.87
C ARG A 73 -3.67 7.96 13.28
N GLY A 74 -3.56 8.08 11.97
CA GLY A 74 -3.09 9.28 11.27
C GLY A 74 -1.58 9.54 11.39
N VAL A 75 -0.77 8.55 11.78
CA VAL A 75 0.69 8.71 12.00
C VAL A 75 1.40 9.17 10.74
N PHE A 76 0.91 8.75 9.58
CA PHE A 76 1.54 9.03 8.29
C PHE A 76 1.16 10.37 7.68
N ASP A 77 0.24 11.13 8.30
CA ASP A 77 -0.22 12.42 7.78
C ASP A 77 -0.63 12.30 6.30
N VAL A 78 -1.45 11.28 6.02
CA VAL A 78 -2.12 11.02 4.75
C VAL A 78 -3.61 10.86 5.04
N ASP A 79 -4.45 11.39 4.17
CA ASP A 79 -5.90 11.38 4.36
C ASP A 79 -6.47 10.06 3.82
N ALA A 80 -6.90 9.17 4.72
CA ALA A 80 -7.28 7.80 4.38
C ALA A 80 -8.71 7.49 4.83
N ASP A 81 -9.71 7.94 4.06
CA ASP A 81 -11.09 7.46 4.22
C ASP A 81 -11.25 6.02 3.69
N SER A 82 -10.37 5.62 2.76
CA SER A 82 -10.27 4.27 2.21
C SER A 82 -8.85 3.97 1.75
N TYR A 83 -8.49 2.69 1.73
CA TYR A 83 -7.22 2.22 1.21
C TYR A 83 -7.42 0.98 0.35
N ALA A 84 -6.52 0.78 -0.63
CA ALA A 84 -6.37 -0.50 -1.31
C ALA A 84 -5.10 -1.22 -0.84
N LEU A 85 -5.16 -2.56 -0.82
CA LEU A 85 -4.00 -3.40 -0.54
C LEU A 85 -3.50 -4.04 -1.83
N VAL A 86 -2.21 -3.86 -2.10
CA VAL A 86 -1.53 -4.48 -3.24
C VAL A 86 -0.50 -5.48 -2.72
N GLU A 87 -0.65 -6.73 -3.15
CA GLU A 87 0.23 -7.82 -2.76
C GLU A 87 0.95 -8.40 -3.97
N PRO A 88 2.28 -8.24 -4.05
CA PRO A 88 3.05 -8.73 -5.19
C PRO A 88 3.35 -10.25 -5.15
N ARG A 89 2.97 -10.98 -4.09
CA ARG A 89 3.19 -12.45 -4.03
C ARG A 89 2.19 -13.21 -4.89
N ARG A 90 2.62 -14.36 -5.45
CA ARG A 90 1.86 -15.19 -6.40
C ARG A 90 0.51 -15.71 -5.90
N ASP A 91 0.30 -15.79 -4.59
CA ASP A 91 -0.88 -16.45 -4.01
C ASP A 91 -1.92 -15.49 -3.42
N GLY A 92 -1.63 -14.18 -3.31
CA GLY A 92 -2.54 -13.21 -2.69
C GLY A 92 -3.01 -13.62 -1.28
N SER A 93 -2.16 -14.37 -0.56
CA SER A 93 -2.53 -15.04 0.69
C SER A 93 -2.95 -14.08 1.80
N LEU A 94 -2.36 -12.90 1.88
CA LEU A 94 -2.69 -11.89 2.89
C LEU A 94 -4.04 -11.22 2.56
N ALA A 95 -4.30 -10.89 1.30
CA ALA A 95 -5.55 -10.29 0.84
C ALA A 95 -6.70 -11.29 1.02
N THR A 96 -6.45 -12.56 0.70
CA THR A 96 -7.38 -13.68 0.91
C THR A 96 -7.67 -13.91 2.39
N ALA A 97 -6.65 -13.89 3.25
CA ALA A 97 -6.82 -14.05 4.70
C ALA A 97 -7.68 -12.92 5.29
N ARG A 98 -7.48 -11.67 4.85
CA ARG A 98 -8.29 -10.53 5.30
C ARG A 98 -9.73 -10.59 4.80
N ALA A 99 -9.93 -10.93 3.52
CA ALA A 99 -11.27 -11.14 2.97
C ALA A 99 -12.02 -12.24 3.75
N SER A 100 -11.32 -13.33 4.11
CA SER A 100 -11.89 -14.41 4.94
C SER A 100 -12.22 -13.96 6.36
N GLY A 101 -11.46 -13.01 6.91
CA GLY A 101 -11.75 -12.35 8.19
C GLY A 101 -12.85 -11.29 8.15
N GLY A 102 -13.57 -11.16 7.03
CA GLY A 102 -14.68 -10.21 6.86
C GLY A 102 -14.25 -8.77 6.56
N VAL A 103 -12.95 -8.51 6.39
CA VAL A 103 -12.46 -7.19 5.99
C VAL A 103 -12.60 -7.07 4.48
N ARG A 104 -13.40 -6.10 4.02
CA ARG A 104 -13.36 -5.71 2.60
C ARG A 104 -12.01 -5.07 2.29
N VAL A 105 -11.20 -5.78 1.52
CA VAL A 105 -9.96 -5.25 0.99
C VAL A 105 -10.16 -5.01 -0.51
N PRO A 106 -10.25 -3.75 -0.97
CA PRO A 106 -10.17 -3.45 -2.39
C PRO A 106 -8.75 -3.81 -2.86
N GLY A 107 -8.62 -4.77 -3.78
CA GLY A 107 -7.31 -5.11 -4.34
C GLY A 107 -7.41 -5.87 -5.66
N PRO A 108 -6.63 -5.51 -6.70
CA PRO A 108 -6.53 -6.29 -7.93
C PRO A 108 -5.54 -7.45 -7.74
N VAL A 109 -5.91 -8.64 -8.20
CA VAL A 109 -4.96 -9.75 -8.44
C VAL A 109 -4.45 -9.61 -9.88
N VAL A 110 -3.14 -9.42 -10.07
CA VAL A 110 -2.55 -9.28 -11.42
C VAL A 110 -1.63 -10.47 -11.71
N PRO A 111 -2.12 -11.49 -12.45
CA PRO A 111 -1.31 -12.67 -12.76
C PRO A 111 -0.35 -12.41 -13.94
N GLY A 112 0.89 -12.88 -13.82
CA GLY A 112 1.74 -13.29 -14.95
C GLY A 112 2.17 -12.23 -15.98
N GLN A 113 2.02 -10.94 -15.69
CA GLN A 113 2.45 -9.85 -16.58
C GLN A 113 3.88 -9.37 -16.27
N SER A 114 4.52 -8.67 -17.23
CA SER A 114 5.73 -7.90 -16.92
C SER A 114 5.41 -6.84 -15.86
N ALA A 115 6.37 -6.49 -15.00
CA ALA A 115 6.17 -5.56 -13.88
C ALA A 115 5.57 -4.21 -14.31
N GLU A 116 5.87 -3.77 -15.54
CA GLU A 116 5.35 -2.53 -16.11
C GLU A 116 3.87 -2.61 -16.49
N LEU A 117 3.45 -3.69 -17.16
CA LEU A 117 2.04 -3.91 -17.49
C LEU A 117 1.20 -4.11 -16.22
N ALA A 118 1.76 -4.82 -15.24
CA ALA A 118 1.11 -4.99 -13.95
C ALA A 118 0.93 -3.65 -13.23
N ALA A 119 1.95 -2.79 -13.22
CA ALA A 119 1.85 -1.46 -12.62
C ALA A 119 0.78 -0.60 -13.30
N ALA A 120 0.70 -0.62 -14.64
CA ALA A 120 -0.34 0.10 -15.37
C ALA A 120 -1.75 -0.42 -15.06
N ALA A 121 -1.94 -1.74 -15.03
CA ALA A 121 -3.21 -2.36 -14.69
C ALA A 121 -3.65 -2.03 -13.25
N ILE A 122 -2.72 -2.05 -12.29
CA ILE A 122 -2.97 -1.68 -10.90
C ILE A 122 -3.41 -0.21 -10.82
N VAL A 123 -2.68 0.71 -11.46
CA VAL A 123 -3.03 2.14 -11.48
C VAL A 123 -4.44 2.36 -12.06
N GLN A 124 -4.75 1.72 -13.20
CA GLN A 124 -6.07 1.86 -13.83
C GLN A 124 -7.20 1.31 -12.95
N TRP A 125 -6.97 0.17 -12.30
CA TRP A 125 -7.95 -0.41 -11.38
C TRP A 125 -8.18 0.53 -10.18
N LEU A 126 -7.11 1.03 -9.55
CA LEU A 126 -7.21 1.92 -8.40
C LEU A 126 -7.93 3.22 -8.75
N ALA A 127 -7.63 3.81 -9.90
CA ALA A 127 -8.30 5.01 -10.38
C ALA A 127 -9.81 4.82 -10.61
N LYS A 128 -10.26 3.58 -10.84
CA LYS A 128 -11.69 3.26 -11.00
C LYS A 128 -12.42 3.09 -9.67
N TYR A 129 -11.74 2.61 -8.63
CA TYR A 129 -12.38 2.16 -7.38
C TYR A 129 -12.06 2.99 -6.14
N LEU A 130 -11.06 3.88 -6.20
CA LEU A 130 -10.67 4.78 -5.10
C LEU A 130 -10.82 6.28 -5.43
N ALA A 131 -11.28 6.62 -6.63
CA ALA A 131 -11.50 8.00 -7.06
C ALA A 131 -12.92 8.49 -6.74
#